data_AF-A0A2V8SSL2-F1
#
_entry.id   AF-A0A2V8SSL2-F1
#
_cell.length_a   1.000
_cell.length_b   1.000
_cell.length_c   1.000
_cell.angle_alpha   90.00
_cell.angle_beta   90.00
_cell.angle_gamma   90.00
#
_symmetry.space_group_name_H-M   'P 1'
#
loop_
_entity.id
_entity.type
_entity.pdbx_description
1 polymer ?
#
loop_
_entity_poly.entity_id
_entity_poly.type
_entity_poly.pdbx_seq_one_letter_code
_entity_poly.pdbx_strand_id
1 'polypeptide(L)'
;MRIADCGLRIQKTRSCLLTRNPQSAIRNLLVALLLITTFLSACGPRRTPNLERIFAGAREHKGKRPIIVIPGILGSRMVNRRTGEVVWPSVFRSDVDGLSLPTTPDLDANRDDLVASRIVETAKLAKIAPEVYVYHYLLRALEDYGGYREGDWDNPPEGGDRDTFYVFPYDWRRDNVESARLLVRRVEALKLRLGRPDLRFNIVAHSMGGLVARYAAMYGDRDLPPEGTEPKPDWRGASFVNKIFMFGTPNEGSMEAFATLLGGYSVTEGTRTRLRLFNKLSREDVMTAPSIFQLLPHRAEARFLDEHLRPLSLDLYDPAVWRRYHWSAANDPAFREAYARGEPHGLESPTRKGTLAELDAYFEVVLKRARRFHEALDALDNSVNARDASANAPDTSANATDALTSAPVKLYAFGGDCEETLSAPVVLRDEKRGRWLTLIRPKSLRASDGRRFERAEVLHAMFEPGDGRVTRASLLGLDLAGARASLFYATPLPVAYAAFTCDLHSDLQNNMLKKRAARFRFTHRLRNATAETLRRDPRGELCVAPKISLHRRSL
;
A
#
# COMPACT_ATOMS: atom_id res chain seq x y z
N MET A 1 35.76 41.15 -70.94
CA MET A 1 36.98 40.48 -71.41
C MET A 1 37.67 39.86 -70.21
N ARG A 2 38.11 38.61 -70.35
CA ARG A 2 38.55 37.70 -69.28
C ARG A 2 40.03 37.93 -68.91
N ILE A 3 40.37 37.52 -67.69
CA ILE A 3 41.71 37.16 -67.14
C ILE A 3 42.52 38.31 -66.51
N ALA A 4 42.75 38.18 -65.20
CA ALA A 4 44.10 38.14 -64.63
C ALA A 4 44.03 37.57 -63.20
N ASP A 5 44.52 36.34 -63.03
CA ASP A 5 44.92 35.76 -61.75
C ASP A 5 46.31 36.30 -61.37
N CYS A 6 46.54 36.63 -60.09
CA CYS A 6 47.66 36.10 -59.29
C CYS A 6 47.57 36.59 -57.84
N GLY A 7 47.89 35.71 -56.89
CA GLY A 7 47.51 35.82 -55.49
C GLY A 7 48.49 36.47 -54.50
N LEU A 8 47.92 36.61 -53.29
CA LEU A 8 48.48 36.74 -51.93
C LEU A 8 49.36 37.95 -51.56
N ARG A 9 48.81 38.80 -50.66
CA ARG A 9 49.31 38.90 -49.27
C ARG A 9 48.29 39.50 -48.30
N ILE A 10 48.38 39.03 -47.07
CA ILE A 10 47.49 39.21 -45.92
C ILE A 10 47.59 40.61 -45.32
N GLN A 11 46.45 41.24 -44.97
CA GLN A 11 46.37 42.21 -43.88
C GLN A 11 45.12 41.98 -43.01
N LYS A 12 45.38 41.89 -41.70
CA LYS A 12 44.40 41.76 -40.61
C LYS A 12 43.61 43.05 -40.43
N THR A 13 42.29 42.97 -40.36
CA THR A 13 41.43 43.96 -39.72
C THR A 13 40.62 43.30 -38.62
N ARG A 14 40.72 43.87 -37.41
CA ARG A 14 40.00 43.46 -36.19
C ARG A 14 38.54 43.86 -36.31
N SER A 15 37.62 42.96 -35.94
CA SER A 15 36.26 43.31 -35.57
C SER A 15 35.97 42.78 -34.16
N CYS A 16 35.44 43.67 -33.31
CA CYS A 16 35.14 43.44 -31.89
C CYS A 16 34.03 42.40 -31.70
N LEU A 17 34.35 41.28 -31.04
CA LEU A 17 33.36 40.39 -30.42
C LEU A 17 33.11 40.88 -28.99
N LEU A 18 31.92 41.43 -28.76
CA LEU A 18 31.36 41.65 -27.42
C LEU A 18 31.23 40.30 -26.71
N THR A 19 32.06 40.08 -25.70
CA THR A 19 32.00 38.93 -24.80
C THR A 19 30.76 39.06 -23.91
N ARG A 20 29.69 38.30 -24.22
CA ARG A 20 28.58 38.12 -23.27
C ARG A 20 29.09 37.34 -22.06
N ASN A 21 29.07 38.00 -20.90
CA ASN A 21 29.55 37.44 -19.65
C ASN A 21 28.69 36.23 -19.22
N PRO A 22 29.23 35.00 -19.16
CA PRO A 22 28.47 33.76 -18.91
C PRO A 22 27.79 33.74 -17.53
N GLN A 23 28.26 34.54 -16.58
CA GLN A 23 27.64 34.68 -15.26
C GLN A 23 26.26 35.36 -15.31
N SER A 24 26.04 36.26 -16.27
CA SER A 24 24.75 36.97 -16.41
C SER A 24 23.64 36.06 -16.97
N ALA A 25 23.98 35.14 -17.87
CA ALA A 25 23.06 34.17 -18.45
C ALA A 25 22.61 33.13 -17.40
N ILE A 26 23.54 32.66 -16.56
CA ILE A 26 23.24 31.71 -15.48
C ILE A 26 22.38 32.38 -14.40
N ARG A 27 22.68 33.64 -14.04
CA ARG A 27 21.87 34.41 -13.08
C ARG A 27 20.44 34.64 -13.58
N ASN A 28 20.27 34.97 -14.85
CA ASN A 28 18.95 35.19 -15.44
C ASN A 28 18.14 33.88 -15.58
N LEU A 29 18.82 32.74 -15.84
CA LEU A 29 18.19 31.42 -15.84
C LEU A 29 17.71 31.00 -14.43
N LEU A 30 18.53 31.26 -13.40
CA LEU A 30 18.18 31.00 -12.01
C LEU A 30 17.01 31.86 -11.52
N VAL A 31 16.98 33.15 -11.89
CA VAL A 31 15.87 34.06 -11.56
C VAL A 31 14.58 33.67 -12.28
N ALA A 32 14.67 33.26 -13.55
CA ALA A 32 13.52 32.74 -14.29
C ALA A 32 13.00 31.42 -13.69
N LEU A 33 13.89 30.52 -13.24
CA LEU A 33 13.49 29.30 -12.54
C LEU A 33 12.81 29.61 -11.20
N LEU A 34 13.31 30.62 -10.46
CA LEU A 34 12.74 31.07 -9.18
C LEU A 34 11.36 31.74 -9.35
N LEU A 35 11.15 32.42 -10.48
CA LEU A 35 9.85 33.03 -10.81
C LEU A 35 8.85 31.96 -11.30
N ILE A 36 9.31 30.95 -12.04
CA ILE A 36 8.44 29.84 -12.48
C ILE A 36 8.02 28.96 -11.29
N THR A 37 8.89 28.77 -10.29
CA THR A 37 8.51 28.05 -9.05
C THR A 37 7.56 28.84 -8.15
N THR A 38 7.60 30.18 -8.17
CA THR A 38 6.63 31.01 -7.44
C THR A 38 5.27 31.05 -8.15
N PHE A 39 5.21 31.04 -9.48
CA PHE A 39 3.93 30.99 -10.22
C PHE A 39 3.26 29.61 -10.27
N LEU A 40 4.01 28.50 -10.14
CA LEU A 40 3.44 27.15 -10.02
C LEU A 40 2.93 26.80 -8.60
N SER A 41 3.13 27.69 -7.64
CA SER A 41 2.64 27.52 -6.25
C SER A 41 1.25 28.13 -6.01
N ALA A 42 0.60 28.70 -7.04
CA ALA A 42 -0.75 29.25 -6.95
C ALA A 42 -1.85 28.18 -7.03
N CYS A 43 -1.73 27.09 -6.26
CA CYS A 43 -2.92 26.37 -5.79
C CYS A 43 -3.41 27.11 -4.54
N GLY A 44 -4.56 27.78 -4.64
CA GLY A 44 -5.14 28.56 -3.56
C GLY A 44 -5.20 27.80 -2.22
N PRO A 45 -5.19 28.49 -1.08
CA PRO A 45 -5.17 27.85 0.23
C PRO A 45 -6.39 26.94 0.35
N ARG A 46 -6.14 25.62 0.29
CA ARG A 46 -7.12 24.60 0.67
C ARG A 46 -7.41 24.82 2.15
N ARG A 47 -8.41 25.65 2.45
CA ARG A 47 -8.93 25.75 3.81
C ARG A 47 -9.52 24.39 4.15
N THR A 48 -8.83 23.62 4.97
CA THR A 48 -9.42 22.48 5.66
C THR A 48 -10.57 23.03 6.51
N PRO A 49 -11.80 22.51 6.38
CA PRO A 49 -12.82 22.76 7.36
C PRO A 49 -12.32 22.56 8.78
N ASN A 50 -12.90 23.31 9.70
CA ASN A 50 -12.66 23.13 11.12
C ASN A 50 -13.22 21.76 11.54
N LEU A 51 -12.36 20.74 11.47
CA LEU A 51 -12.69 19.35 11.78
C LEU A 51 -13.08 19.18 13.25
N GLU A 52 -12.43 19.93 14.14
CA GLU A 52 -12.76 19.95 15.57
C GLU A 52 -14.23 20.33 15.79
N ARG A 53 -14.72 21.38 15.12
CA ARG A 53 -16.13 21.78 15.17
C ARG A 53 -17.05 20.71 14.55
N ILE A 54 -16.65 20.09 13.44
CA ILE A 54 -17.49 19.09 12.75
C ILE A 54 -17.62 17.81 13.60
N PHE A 55 -16.54 17.39 14.25
CA PHE A 55 -16.49 16.15 15.02
C PHE A 55 -16.67 16.34 16.53
N ALA A 56 -17.02 17.54 16.99
CA ALA A 56 -17.25 17.83 18.42
C ALA A 56 -18.18 16.81 19.08
N GLY A 57 -19.31 16.48 18.45
CA GLY A 57 -20.25 15.47 18.98
C GLY A 57 -19.68 14.05 19.04
N ALA A 58 -18.76 13.67 18.14
CA ALA A 58 -18.10 12.38 18.19
C ALA A 58 -17.09 12.29 19.36
N ARG A 59 -16.44 13.42 19.67
CA ARG A 59 -15.52 13.55 20.81
C ARG A 59 -16.27 13.52 22.16
N GLU A 60 -17.46 14.11 22.22
CA GLU A 60 -18.32 14.12 23.40
C GLU A 60 -18.93 12.76 23.72
N HIS A 61 -19.18 11.92 22.71
CA HIS A 61 -19.68 10.56 22.93
C HIS A 61 -18.64 9.70 23.69
N LYS A 62 -19.02 9.22 24.88
CA LYS A 62 -18.21 8.36 25.76
C LYS A 62 -18.66 6.91 25.74
N GLY A 63 -17.81 6.01 26.22
CA GLY A 63 -18.10 4.58 26.28
C GLY A 63 -17.97 3.88 24.93
N LYS A 64 -17.26 4.47 23.98
CA LYS A 64 -17.02 3.89 22.65
C LYS A 64 -16.20 2.61 22.80
N ARG A 65 -16.51 1.61 21.98
CA ARG A 65 -15.71 0.37 21.93
C ARG A 65 -14.25 0.68 21.60
N PRO A 66 -13.31 -0.03 22.24
CA PRO A 66 -11.90 0.20 22.02
C PRO A 66 -11.48 -0.23 20.61
N ILE A 67 -10.43 0.41 20.11
CA ILE A 67 -9.90 0.19 18.77
C ILE A 67 -8.55 -0.53 18.86
N ILE A 68 -8.28 -1.47 17.95
CA ILE A 68 -6.92 -1.96 17.71
C ILE A 68 -6.48 -1.43 16.35
N VAL A 69 -5.33 -0.74 16.31
CA VAL A 69 -4.70 -0.26 15.07
C VAL A 69 -3.59 -1.22 14.67
N ILE A 70 -3.71 -1.82 13.49
CA ILE A 70 -2.75 -2.80 12.96
C ILE A 70 -2.07 -2.20 11.71
N PRO A 71 -0.76 -1.91 11.76
CA PRO A 71 -0.04 -1.39 10.62
C PRO A 71 0.14 -2.45 9.51
N GLY A 72 0.47 -1.99 8.32
CA GLY A 72 0.92 -2.82 7.21
C GLY A 72 2.41 -3.17 7.28
N ILE A 73 2.91 -3.80 6.21
CA ILE A 73 4.34 -4.08 6.04
C ILE A 73 5.15 -2.78 6.16
N LEU A 74 6.31 -2.83 6.83
CA LEU A 74 7.14 -1.67 7.17
C LEU A 74 6.52 -0.66 8.14
N GLY A 75 5.30 -0.90 8.63
CA GLY A 75 4.60 0.06 9.48
C GLY A 75 5.01 0.03 10.95
N SER A 76 5.84 -0.94 11.38
CA SER A 76 6.39 -1.01 12.74
C SER A 76 7.87 -0.65 12.76
N ARG A 77 8.28 0.14 13.76
CA ARG A 77 9.67 0.51 14.04
C ARG A 77 10.45 -0.71 14.56
N MET A 78 11.52 -1.07 13.86
CA MET A 78 12.42 -2.18 14.23
C MET A 78 13.62 -1.63 14.99
N VAL A 79 13.84 -2.17 16.19
CA VAL A 79 14.92 -1.77 17.09
C VAL A 79 15.75 -3.00 17.44
N ASN A 80 17.07 -2.87 17.43
CA ASN A 80 17.94 -3.90 17.95
C ASN A 80 17.84 -3.94 19.48
N ARG A 81 17.38 -5.06 20.05
CA ARG A 81 17.19 -5.18 21.49
C ARG A 81 18.49 -5.14 22.30
N ARG A 82 19.64 -5.48 21.69
CA ARG A 82 20.95 -5.47 22.37
C ARG A 82 21.55 -4.07 22.41
N THR A 83 21.49 -3.35 21.29
CA THR A 83 22.16 -2.05 21.14
C THR A 83 21.22 -0.86 21.37
N GLY A 84 19.91 -1.06 21.29
CA GLY A 84 18.90 0.00 21.30
C GLY A 84 18.79 0.77 19.97
N GLU A 85 19.55 0.39 18.95
CA GLU A 85 19.57 1.08 17.66
C GLU A 85 18.26 0.93 16.89
N VAL A 86 17.75 2.04 16.33
CA VAL A 86 16.62 2.02 15.40
C VAL A 86 17.09 1.63 14.00
N VAL A 87 16.91 0.37 13.63
CA VAL A 87 17.27 -0.16 12.30
C VAL A 87 16.23 0.26 11.24
N TRP A 88 14.96 0.39 11.63
CA TRP A 88 13.88 0.89 10.77
C TRP A 88 12.85 1.72 11.55
N PRO A 89 12.37 2.87 11.01
CA PRO A 89 12.87 3.55 9.82
C PRO A 89 14.19 4.26 10.14
N SER A 90 15.16 4.16 9.23
CA SER A 90 16.43 4.90 9.34
C SER A 90 17.03 5.08 7.94
N VAL A 91 17.76 6.18 7.75
CA VAL A 91 18.40 6.54 6.46
C VAL A 91 19.63 5.66 6.18
N PHE A 92 20.37 5.32 7.22
CA PHE A 92 21.64 4.59 7.12
C PHE A 92 21.43 3.12 7.44
N ARG A 93 22.07 2.23 6.69
CA ARG A 93 22.17 0.82 7.11
C ARG A 93 22.97 0.76 8.40
N SER A 94 22.56 -0.13 9.27
CA SER A 94 23.33 -0.46 10.47
C SER A 94 24.51 -1.34 10.05
N ASP A 95 25.67 -1.08 10.62
CA ASP A 95 26.89 -1.85 10.37
C ASP A 95 26.88 -3.21 11.08
N VAL A 96 25.95 -3.40 12.04
CA VAL A 96 25.89 -4.57 12.94
C VAL A 96 24.75 -5.52 12.56
N ASP A 97 23.55 -4.99 12.32
CA ASP A 97 22.35 -5.74 11.99
C ASP A 97 21.56 -5.09 10.85
N GLY A 98 21.42 -5.82 9.74
CA GLY A 98 20.56 -5.46 8.60
C GLY A 98 19.08 -5.81 8.83
N LEU A 99 18.24 -5.54 7.85
CA LEU A 99 16.82 -5.95 7.89
C LEU A 99 16.61 -7.41 7.46
N SER A 100 17.64 -8.08 6.96
CA SER A 100 17.61 -9.47 6.53
C SER A 100 17.42 -10.44 7.69
N LEU A 101 16.55 -11.43 7.52
CA LEU A 101 16.42 -12.57 8.41
C LEU A 101 17.38 -13.71 8.00
N PRO A 102 17.70 -14.65 8.92
CA PRO A 102 18.26 -15.94 8.53
C PRO A 102 17.35 -16.65 7.52
N THR A 103 17.94 -17.45 6.65
CA THR A 103 17.27 -18.14 5.53
C THR A 103 17.40 -19.65 5.66
N THR A 104 17.09 -20.19 6.85
CA THR A 104 17.04 -21.64 7.07
C THR A 104 15.63 -22.18 6.77
N PRO A 105 15.45 -23.46 6.39
CA PRO A 105 14.12 -24.04 6.16
C PRO A 105 13.24 -24.06 7.43
N ASP A 106 13.82 -23.94 8.61
CA ASP A 106 13.06 -23.69 9.84
C ASP A 106 12.75 -22.19 9.96
N LEU A 107 11.59 -21.79 9.44
CA LEU A 107 11.10 -20.41 9.51
C LEU A 107 10.95 -19.93 10.96
N ASP A 108 10.70 -20.83 11.92
CA ASP A 108 10.60 -20.53 13.34
C ASP A 108 11.96 -20.41 14.03
N ALA A 109 13.06 -20.88 13.44
CA ALA A 109 14.41 -20.59 13.90
C ALA A 109 14.98 -19.27 13.33
N ASN A 110 14.39 -18.73 12.25
CA ASN A 110 14.88 -17.54 11.55
C ASN A 110 14.64 -16.23 12.34
N ARG A 111 15.30 -16.08 13.50
CA ARG A 111 15.22 -14.92 14.40
C ARG A 111 16.53 -14.15 14.44
N ASP A 112 16.40 -12.88 14.82
CA ASP A 112 17.48 -11.96 15.13
C ASP A 112 17.13 -11.12 16.35
N ASP A 113 17.95 -10.12 16.64
CA ASP A 113 17.77 -9.24 17.79
C ASP A 113 16.81 -8.10 17.53
N LEU A 114 16.29 -7.96 16.31
CA LEU A 114 15.37 -6.88 16.00
C LEU A 114 14.00 -7.18 16.59
N VAL A 115 13.41 -6.17 17.21
CA VAL A 115 12.05 -6.21 17.78
C VAL A 115 11.23 -5.06 17.25
N ALA A 116 9.97 -5.34 16.98
CA ALA A 116 8.98 -4.29 16.73
C ALA A 116 8.67 -3.57 18.03
N SER A 117 8.82 -2.25 18.04
CA SER A 117 8.69 -1.45 19.26
C SER A 117 7.47 -0.53 19.29
N ARG A 118 7.19 0.18 18.18
CA ARG A 118 6.07 1.11 18.02
C ARG A 118 5.66 1.16 16.55
N ILE A 119 4.50 1.75 16.26
CA ILE A 119 4.14 2.09 14.89
C ILE A 119 4.98 3.26 14.37
N VAL A 120 5.22 3.29 13.07
CA VAL A 120 5.96 4.39 12.43
C VAL A 120 5.01 5.56 12.23
N GLU A 121 4.97 6.51 13.15
CA GLU A 121 4.13 7.70 12.95
C GLU A 121 4.70 8.61 11.85
N THR A 122 6.00 8.86 11.93
CA THR A 122 6.78 9.72 11.04
C THR A 122 8.07 9.02 10.62
N ALA A 123 8.43 9.11 9.35
CA ALA A 123 9.71 8.64 8.84
C ALA A 123 10.48 9.79 8.20
N LYS A 124 11.65 10.12 8.77
CA LYS A 124 12.59 11.04 8.13
C LYS A 124 13.54 10.24 7.26
N LEU A 125 13.23 10.20 5.98
CA LEU A 125 13.93 9.33 5.04
C LEU A 125 15.27 9.91 4.57
N ALA A 126 15.52 11.23 4.66
CA ALA A 126 16.87 11.81 4.51
C ALA A 126 17.03 13.07 5.38
N LYS A 127 18.27 13.47 5.68
CA LYS A 127 18.55 14.68 6.49
C LYS A 127 17.85 15.95 5.96
N ILE A 128 17.72 16.07 4.63
CA ILE A 128 17.15 17.22 3.91
C ILE A 128 15.75 16.90 3.33
N ALA A 129 15.25 15.66 3.47
CA ALA A 129 13.91 15.31 2.99
C ALA A 129 12.82 15.69 4.02
N PRO A 130 11.63 16.09 3.55
CA PRO A 130 10.47 16.26 4.42
C PRO A 130 10.09 14.94 5.12
N GLU A 131 9.55 15.05 6.32
CA GLU A 131 9.06 13.89 7.09
C GLU A 131 7.84 13.27 6.38
N VAL A 132 7.85 11.94 6.28
CA VAL A 132 6.73 11.18 5.75
C VAL A 132 5.85 10.74 6.92
N TYR A 133 4.62 11.24 6.96
CA TYR A 133 3.63 10.90 7.99
C TYR A 133 2.93 9.60 7.61
N VAL A 134 3.39 8.47 8.14
CA VAL A 134 2.87 7.15 7.75
C VAL A 134 1.57 6.87 8.50
N TYR A 135 1.54 6.92 9.84
CA TYR A 135 0.31 6.72 10.63
C TYR A 135 -0.10 7.91 11.50
N HIS A 136 0.72 8.97 11.54
CA HIS A 136 0.50 10.13 12.40
C HIS A 136 -0.92 10.72 12.30
N TYR A 137 -1.43 10.95 11.09
CA TYR A 137 -2.75 11.59 10.91
C TYR A 137 -3.90 10.71 11.37
N LEU A 138 -3.79 9.38 11.19
CA LEU A 138 -4.80 8.44 11.70
C LEU A 138 -4.87 8.50 13.22
N LEU A 139 -3.72 8.38 13.90
CA LEU A 139 -3.67 8.36 15.37
C LEU A 139 -4.13 9.69 15.95
N ARG A 140 -3.64 10.82 15.41
CA ARG A 140 -4.13 12.16 15.78
C ARG A 140 -5.62 12.31 15.60
N ALA A 141 -6.19 11.77 14.54
CA ALA A 141 -7.63 11.88 14.35
C ALA A 141 -8.43 11.04 15.36
N LEU A 142 -7.92 9.89 15.80
CA LEU A 142 -8.54 9.12 16.87
C LEU A 142 -8.52 9.92 18.19
N GLU A 143 -7.40 10.58 18.50
CA GLU A 143 -7.23 11.41 19.69
C GLU A 143 -8.06 12.69 19.64
N ASP A 144 -7.75 13.56 18.67
CA ASP A 144 -8.21 14.94 18.61
C ASP A 144 -9.69 15.05 18.24
N TYR A 145 -10.17 14.18 17.34
CA TYR A 145 -11.53 14.23 16.80
C TYR A 145 -12.38 13.04 17.25
N GLY A 146 -11.78 11.87 17.34
CA GLY A 146 -12.43 10.65 17.77
C GLY A 146 -12.66 10.61 19.27
N GLY A 147 -11.97 11.43 20.07
CA GLY A 147 -12.05 11.42 21.52
C GLY A 147 -11.60 10.10 22.14
N TYR A 148 -10.70 9.40 21.47
CA TYR A 148 -9.99 8.24 22.02
C TYR A 148 -8.69 8.69 22.70
N ARG A 149 -8.09 7.79 23.46
CA ARG A 149 -6.72 7.92 23.98
C ARG A 149 -5.91 6.67 23.66
N GLU A 150 -4.61 6.81 23.53
CA GLU A 150 -3.75 5.64 23.38
C GLU A 150 -3.72 4.84 24.69
N GLY A 151 -3.84 3.52 24.59
CA GLY A 151 -3.68 2.58 25.69
C GLY A 151 -2.38 1.80 25.57
N ASP A 152 -1.78 1.48 26.71
CA ASP A 152 -0.64 0.57 26.78
C ASP A 152 -1.15 -0.87 26.94
N TRP A 153 -0.61 -1.79 26.13
CA TRP A 153 -1.00 -3.20 26.20
C TRP A 153 -0.68 -3.84 27.53
N ASP A 154 0.43 -3.40 28.15
CA ASP A 154 1.00 -4.03 29.31
C ASP A 154 0.55 -3.43 30.64
N ASN A 155 0.29 -2.13 30.64
CA ASN A 155 -0.22 -1.33 31.74
C ASN A 155 -1.44 -0.53 31.26
N PRO A 156 -2.57 -1.21 30.95
CA PRO A 156 -3.72 -0.52 30.41
C PRO A 156 -4.26 0.49 31.43
N PRO A 157 -4.64 1.69 30.99
CA PRO A 157 -5.09 2.71 31.91
C PRO A 157 -6.48 2.37 32.46
N GLU A 158 -6.87 3.02 33.57
CA GLU A 158 -8.23 2.89 34.12
C GLU A 158 -9.28 3.19 33.02
N GLY A 159 -10.27 2.31 32.88
CA GLY A 159 -11.26 2.40 31.80
C GLY A 159 -10.70 2.12 30.40
N GLY A 160 -9.56 1.40 30.26
CA GLY A 160 -8.97 1.04 28.97
C GLY A 160 -9.87 0.17 28.08
N ASP A 161 -10.99 -0.30 28.63
CA ASP A 161 -12.04 -1.04 27.93
C ASP A 161 -12.96 -0.16 27.07
N ARG A 162 -12.81 1.18 27.12
CA ARG A 162 -13.62 2.14 26.35
C ARG A 162 -12.83 3.37 25.98
N ASP A 163 -13.25 4.07 24.93
CA ASP A 163 -12.65 5.33 24.45
C ASP A 163 -11.11 5.24 24.32
N THR A 164 -10.58 4.05 24.03
CA THR A 164 -9.15 3.75 24.02
C THR A 164 -8.78 3.07 22.71
N PHE A 165 -7.65 3.44 22.11
CA PHE A 165 -7.07 2.71 20.99
C PHE A 165 -5.74 2.08 21.40
N TYR A 166 -5.46 0.90 20.87
CA TYR A 166 -4.23 0.14 21.12
C TYR A 166 -3.53 -0.08 19.78
N VAL A 167 -2.29 0.37 19.67
CA VAL A 167 -1.47 0.14 18.48
C VAL A 167 -0.79 -1.21 18.60
N PHE A 168 -0.92 -2.09 17.61
CA PHE A 168 -0.30 -3.41 17.59
C PHE A 168 0.94 -3.42 16.68
N PRO A 169 2.13 -3.00 17.15
CA PRO A 169 3.34 -3.18 16.38
C PRO A 169 3.74 -4.67 16.37
N TYR A 170 4.21 -5.13 15.23
CA TYR A 170 4.69 -6.50 15.03
C TYR A 170 5.86 -6.52 14.04
N ASP A 171 6.68 -7.59 14.09
CA ASP A 171 7.79 -7.74 13.15
C ASP A 171 7.23 -8.12 11.78
N TRP A 172 7.11 -7.12 10.92
CA TRP A 172 6.53 -7.24 9.60
C TRP A 172 7.34 -8.09 8.63
N ARG A 173 8.53 -8.56 9.01
CA ARG A 173 9.34 -9.50 8.21
C ARG A 173 8.90 -10.94 8.42
N ARG A 174 8.38 -11.24 9.60
CA ARG A 174 8.02 -12.59 10.08
C ARG A 174 6.71 -13.07 9.46
N ASP A 175 6.39 -14.34 9.66
CA ASP A 175 5.14 -14.95 9.22
C ASP A 175 3.90 -14.19 9.74
N ASN A 176 2.94 -13.92 8.87
CA ASN A 176 1.67 -13.29 9.22
C ASN A 176 0.83 -14.14 10.18
N VAL A 177 0.95 -15.47 10.14
CA VAL A 177 0.29 -16.39 11.10
C VAL A 177 0.86 -16.20 12.50
N GLU A 178 2.18 -16.09 12.63
CA GLU A 178 2.85 -15.76 13.90
C GLU A 178 2.33 -14.41 14.44
N SER A 179 2.21 -13.41 13.58
CA SER A 179 1.70 -12.08 13.95
C SER A 179 0.23 -12.12 14.38
N ALA A 180 -0.61 -12.92 13.72
CA ALA A 180 -2.02 -13.10 14.08
C ALA A 180 -2.18 -13.80 15.44
N ARG A 181 -1.39 -14.84 15.68
CA ARG A 181 -1.32 -15.55 16.96
C ARG A 181 -0.87 -14.62 18.10
N LEU A 182 0.16 -13.81 17.84
CA LEU A 182 0.62 -12.79 18.79
C LEU A 182 -0.48 -11.77 19.12
N LEU A 183 -1.25 -11.31 18.12
CA LEU A 183 -2.38 -10.41 18.34
C LEU A 183 -3.40 -11.02 19.30
N VAL A 184 -3.79 -12.28 19.07
CA VAL A 184 -4.79 -12.98 19.89
C VAL A 184 -4.32 -13.06 21.34
N ARG A 185 -3.07 -13.50 21.57
CA ARG A 185 -2.48 -13.57 22.92
C ARG A 185 -2.42 -12.21 23.61
N ARG A 186 -2.04 -11.15 22.88
CA ARG A 186 -2.01 -9.78 23.40
C ARG A 186 -3.39 -9.29 23.80
N VAL A 187 -4.42 -9.59 23.00
CA VAL A 187 -5.81 -9.25 23.30
C VAL A 187 -6.32 -10.03 24.51
N GLU A 188 -6.07 -11.33 24.60
CA GLU A 188 -6.46 -12.14 25.76
C GLU A 188 -5.81 -11.63 27.06
N ALA A 189 -4.51 -11.35 27.03
CA ALA A 189 -3.80 -10.76 28.16
C ALA A 189 -4.34 -9.37 28.56
N LEU A 190 -4.69 -8.53 27.57
CA LEU A 190 -5.30 -7.23 27.82
C LEU A 190 -6.70 -7.38 28.46
N LYS A 191 -7.53 -8.29 27.94
CA LYS A 191 -8.87 -8.56 28.48
C LYS A 191 -8.81 -9.05 29.93
N LEU A 192 -7.82 -9.89 30.25
CA LEU A 192 -7.56 -10.34 31.62
C LEU A 192 -7.18 -9.16 32.53
N ARG A 193 -6.21 -8.32 32.11
CA ARG A 193 -5.77 -7.15 32.88
C ARG A 193 -6.89 -6.13 33.12
N LEU A 194 -7.79 -5.96 32.15
CA LEU A 194 -8.96 -5.09 32.27
C LEU A 194 -10.12 -5.73 33.07
N GLY A 195 -10.07 -7.04 33.36
CA GLY A 195 -11.20 -7.76 33.96
C GLY A 195 -12.43 -7.83 33.05
N ARG A 196 -12.25 -7.85 31.72
CA ARG A 196 -13.33 -7.78 30.72
C ARG A 196 -13.27 -8.94 29.70
N PRO A 197 -13.69 -10.16 30.10
CA PRO A 197 -13.62 -11.35 29.24
C PRO A 197 -14.51 -11.28 27.99
N ASP A 198 -15.56 -10.47 27.99
CA ASP A 198 -16.46 -10.30 26.83
C ASP A 198 -16.12 -9.07 25.97
N LEU A 199 -15.01 -8.38 26.27
CA LEU A 199 -14.63 -7.18 25.51
C LEU A 199 -14.37 -7.53 24.04
N ARG A 200 -14.95 -6.71 23.16
CA ARG A 200 -14.74 -6.76 21.71
C ARG A 200 -14.20 -5.44 21.20
N PHE A 201 -13.35 -5.51 20.20
CA PHE A 201 -12.63 -4.38 19.62
C PHE A 201 -13.11 -4.11 18.19
N ASN A 202 -13.13 -2.84 17.80
CA ASN A 202 -13.09 -2.49 16.39
C ASN A 202 -11.63 -2.57 15.93
N ILE A 203 -11.34 -3.15 14.78
CA ILE A 203 -9.98 -3.24 14.25
C ILE A 203 -9.84 -2.30 13.07
N VAL A 204 -8.82 -1.44 13.09
CA VAL A 204 -8.40 -0.60 11.96
C VAL A 204 -7.09 -1.15 11.45
N ALA A 205 -7.11 -1.77 10.28
CA ALA A 205 -5.96 -2.48 9.73
C ALA A 205 -5.58 -1.93 8.36
N HIS A 206 -4.29 -1.66 8.16
CA HIS A 206 -3.75 -1.15 6.91
C HIS A 206 -2.95 -2.23 6.18
N SER A 207 -3.13 -2.33 4.87
CA SER A 207 -2.36 -3.20 3.98
C SER A 207 -2.32 -4.65 4.52
N MET A 208 -1.11 -5.23 4.63
CA MET A 208 -0.85 -6.55 5.19
C MET A 208 -1.45 -6.77 6.60
N GLY A 209 -1.59 -5.72 7.40
CA GLY A 209 -2.21 -5.81 8.72
C GLY A 209 -3.66 -6.30 8.68
N GLY A 210 -4.37 -6.06 7.57
CA GLY A 210 -5.72 -6.59 7.38
C GLY A 210 -5.73 -8.10 7.22
N LEU A 211 -4.70 -8.69 6.61
CA LEU A 211 -4.56 -10.14 6.50
C LEU A 211 -4.28 -10.78 7.87
N VAL A 212 -3.42 -10.13 8.68
CA VAL A 212 -3.18 -10.52 10.08
C VAL A 212 -4.49 -10.50 10.88
N ALA A 213 -5.27 -9.41 10.76
CA ALA A 213 -6.57 -9.27 11.44
C ALA A 213 -7.58 -10.34 11.01
N ARG A 214 -7.67 -10.60 9.70
CA ARG A 214 -8.57 -11.63 9.13
C ARG A 214 -8.19 -13.01 9.64
N TYR A 215 -6.92 -13.39 9.55
CA TYR A 215 -6.46 -14.70 10.03
C TYR A 215 -6.73 -14.87 11.53
N ALA A 216 -6.42 -13.84 12.34
CA ALA A 216 -6.69 -13.85 13.78
C ALA A 216 -8.18 -14.07 14.08
N ALA A 217 -9.08 -13.40 13.34
CA ALA A 217 -10.52 -13.60 13.49
C ALA A 217 -10.97 -15.01 13.09
N MET A 218 -10.45 -15.54 11.99
CA MET A 218 -10.82 -16.84 11.42
C MET A 218 -10.32 -18.03 12.24
N TYR A 219 -9.12 -17.94 12.83
CA TYR A 219 -8.42 -19.09 13.41
C TYR A 219 -7.93 -18.88 14.86
N GLY A 220 -8.04 -17.68 15.43
CA GLY A 220 -7.51 -17.39 16.78
C GLY A 220 -6.00 -17.66 16.89
N ASP A 221 -5.54 -18.18 18.03
CA ASP A 221 -4.13 -18.50 18.28
C ASP A 221 -3.67 -19.84 17.66
N ARG A 222 -4.32 -20.30 16.60
CA ARG A 222 -3.92 -21.52 15.90
C ARG A 222 -2.91 -21.23 14.80
N ASP A 223 -1.96 -22.14 14.66
CA ASP A 223 -1.13 -22.20 13.46
C ASP A 223 -1.94 -22.72 12.25
N LEU A 224 -1.32 -22.72 11.07
CA LEU A 224 -1.86 -23.38 9.89
C LEU A 224 -2.04 -24.87 10.19
N PRO A 225 -3.10 -25.48 9.65
CA PRO A 225 -3.29 -26.91 9.80
C PRO A 225 -2.16 -27.68 9.11
N PRO A 226 -1.89 -28.93 9.57
CA PRO A 226 -0.87 -29.79 8.98
C PRO A 226 -1.03 -29.90 7.47
N GLU A 227 0.09 -30.19 6.81
CA GLU A 227 0.09 -30.43 5.37
C GLU A 227 -0.92 -31.53 4.97
N GLY A 228 -1.53 -31.37 3.80
CA GLY A 228 -2.58 -32.27 3.31
C GLY A 228 -3.95 -32.07 3.97
N THR A 229 -4.04 -31.26 5.03
CA THR A 229 -5.31 -30.90 5.65
C THR A 229 -5.84 -29.60 5.06
N GLU A 230 -7.07 -29.59 4.57
CA GLU A 230 -7.72 -28.36 4.11
C GLU A 230 -7.98 -27.41 5.30
N PRO A 231 -7.60 -26.12 5.21
CA PRO A 231 -7.96 -25.14 6.23
C PRO A 231 -9.48 -24.95 6.33
N LYS A 232 -9.98 -24.94 7.57
CA LYS A 232 -11.41 -24.71 7.87
C LYS A 232 -11.52 -23.65 8.97
N PRO A 233 -12.01 -22.44 8.66
CA PRO A 233 -12.16 -21.40 9.67
C PRO A 233 -13.26 -21.81 10.65
N ASP A 234 -12.95 -21.73 11.96
CA ASP A 234 -13.95 -21.93 13.02
C ASP A 234 -14.33 -20.63 13.73
N TRP A 235 -13.75 -19.52 13.26
CA TRP A 235 -14.02 -18.17 13.71
C TRP A 235 -13.86 -17.96 15.22
N ARG A 236 -13.05 -18.79 15.90
CA ARG A 236 -12.84 -18.66 17.36
C ARG A 236 -12.33 -17.28 17.77
N GLY A 237 -11.55 -16.63 16.91
CA GLY A 237 -11.03 -15.28 17.15
C GLY A 237 -12.08 -14.19 16.97
N ALA A 238 -13.22 -14.46 16.33
CA ALA A 238 -14.31 -13.51 16.23
C ALA A 238 -14.88 -13.09 17.60
N SER A 239 -14.64 -13.89 18.65
CA SER A 239 -15.05 -13.59 20.03
C SER A 239 -14.57 -12.22 20.53
N PHE A 240 -13.38 -11.74 20.11
CA PHE A 240 -12.87 -10.42 20.48
C PHE A 240 -13.04 -9.35 19.39
N VAL A 241 -13.59 -9.69 18.22
CA VAL A 241 -13.64 -8.77 17.06
C VAL A 241 -15.05 -8.30 16.78
N ASN A 242 -15.34 -7.01 16.95
CA ASN A 242 -16.63 -6.45 16.57
C ASN A 242 -16.76 -6.22 15.05
N LYS A 243 -15.79 -5.52 14.46
CA LYS A 243 -15.73 -5.14 13.04
C LYS A 243 -14.27 -4.96 12.62
N ILE A 244 -13.94 -5.22 11.36
CA ILE A 244 -12.62 -4.94 10.79
C ILE A 244 -12.76 -3.90 9.67
N PHE A 245 -12.04 -2.80 9.81
CA PHE A 245 -11.86 -1.76 8.79
C PHE A 245 -10.52 -1.98 8.11
N MET A 246 -10.55 -2.33 6.83
CA MET A 246 -9.40 -2.66 5.99
C MET A 246 -9.07 -1.48 5.07
N PHE A 247 -7.83 -1.03 5.09
CA PHE A 247 -7.34 0.03 4.21
C PHE A 247 -6.30 -0.57 3.25
N GLY A 248 -6.63 -0.71 1.97
CA GLY A 248 -5.72 -1.28 0.97
C GLY A 248 -5.26 -2.71 1.29
N THR A 249 -6.05 -3.51 2.00
CA THR A 249 -5.69 -4.89 2.33
C THR A 249 -5.70 -5.78 1.08
N PRO A 250 -4.59 -6.44 0.71
CA PRO A 250 -4.53 -7.29 -0.49
C PRO A 250 -5.12 -8.68 -0.20
N ASN A 251 -6.44 -8.82 -0.19
CA ASN A 251 -7.09 -10.10 0.16
C ASN A 251 -6.76 -11.22 -0.85
N GLU A 252 -6.42 -10.88 -2.09
CA GLU A 252 -5.97 -11.81 -3.14
C GLU A 252 -4.45 -11.69 -3.43
N GLY A 253 -3.73 -11.00 -2.55
CA GLY A 253 -2.32 -10.66 -2.74
C GLY A 253 -2.09 -9.48 -3.68
N SER A 254 -0.84 -9.23 -4.06
CA SER A 254 -0.44 -8.07 -4.86
C SER A 254 0.74 -8.40 -5.77
N MET A 255 0.63 -8.10 -7.06
CA MET A 255 1.76 -8.16 -7.99
C MET A 255 2.88 -7.18 -7.66
N GLU A 256 2.62 -6.15 -6.84
CA GLU A 256 3.69 -5.29 -6.33
C GLU A 256 4.59 -6.02 -5.32
N ALA A 257 4.08 -7.03 -4.60
CA ALA A 257 4.92 -7.90 -3.77
C ALA A 257 5.86 -8.75 -4.64
N PHE A 258 5.36 -9.27 -5.76
CA PHE A 258 6.18 -9.96 -6.77
C PHE A 258 7.24 -9.01 -7.36
N ALA A 259 6.86 -7.80 -7.79
CA ALA A 259 7.79 -6.79 -8.28
C ALA A 259 8.85 -6.38 -7.25
N THR A 260 8.48 -6.37 -5.95
CA THR A 260 9.38 -6.12 -4.83
C THR A 260 10.40 -7.24 -4.66
N LEU A 261 10.00 -8.51 -4.80
CA LEU A 261 10.93 -9.64 -4.81
C LEU A 261 11.90 -9.59 -5.99
N LEU A 262 11.50 -9.06 -7.14
CA LEU A 262 12.40 -8.91 -8.29
C LEU A 262 13.43 -7.78 -8.12
N GLY A 263 13.00 -6.62 -7.61
CA GLY A 263 13.78 -5.37 -7.68
C GLY A 263 14.02 -4.64 -6.36
N GLY A 264 13.57 -5.18 -5.24
CA GLY A 264 13.55 -4.51 -3.94
C GLY A 264 12.39 -3.54 -3.79
N TYR A 265 12.23 -3.02 -2.57
CA TYR A 265 11.13 -2.12 -2.23
C TYR A 265 11.26 -0.76 -2.89
N SER A 266 10.13 -0.22 -3.36
CA SER A 266 10.05 1.13 -3.93
C SER A 266 9.14 2.05 -3.14
N VAL A 267 9.61 3.28 -2.88
CA VAL A 267 8.79 4.32 -2.24
C VAL A 267 7.75 4.95 -3.16
N THR A 268 7.94 4.81 -4.47
CA THR A 268 7.00 5.31 -5.48
C THR A 268 6.01 4.22 -5.83
N GLU A 269 4.77 4.62 -6.11
CA GLU A 269 3.63 3.73 -6.35
C GLU A 269 3.09 3.88 -7.78
N GLY A 270 2.40 2.83 -8.25
CA GLY A 270 1.82 2.74 -9.59
C GLY A 270 2.87 2.82 -10.70
N THR A 271 2.56 3.52 -11.80
CA THR A 271 3.47 3.63 -12.96
C THR A 271 4.59 4.66 -12.79
N ARG A 272 4.82 5.22 -11.59
CA ARG A 272 5.92 6.17 -11.32
C ARG A 272 7.25 5.44 -11.27
N THR A 273 8.36 6.07 -11.72
CA THR A 273 9.68 5.42 -11.77
C THR A 273 10.04 4.84 -10.42
N ARG A 274 10.34 3.52 -10.36
CA ARG A 274 10.71 2.85 -9.11
C ARG A 274 11.94 3.52 -8.51
N LEU A 275 11.76 4.21 -7.40
CA LEU A 275 12.86 4.74 -6.58
C LEU A 275 13.06 3.81 -5.39
N ARG A 276 14.28 3.28 -5.26
CA ARG A 276 14.69 2.50 -4.09
C ARG A 276 14.82 3.41 -2.88
N LEU A 277 14.43 2.92 -1.71
CA LEU A 277 14.61 3.65 -0.47
C LEU A 277 16.07 3.54 0.01
N PHE A 278 16.94 4.37 -0.56
CA PHE A 278 18.39 4.30 -0.31
C PHE A 278 18.93 2.88 -0.56
N ASN A 279 19.99 2.55 0.14
CA ASN A 279 20.52 1.20 0.29
C ASN A 279 19.72 0.50 1.40
N LYS A 280 18.39 0.35 1.34
CA LYS A 280 17.63 -0.48 2.31
C LYS A 280 16.53 -1.23 1.58
N LEU A 281 16.12 -2.38 2.12
CA LEU A 281 15.08 -3.22 1.54
C LEU A 281 15.43 -3.59 0.09
N SER A 282 16.70 -4.01 -0.11
CA SER A 282 17.11 -4.57 -1.40
C SER A 282 16.34 -5.86 -1.69
N ARG A 283 16.44 -6.36 -2.91
CA ARG A 283 15.79 -7.63 -3.25
C ARG A 283 16.33 -8.81 -2.41
N GLU A 284 17.59 -8.72 -1.97
CA GLU A 284 18.22 -9.66 -1.05
C GLU A 284 17.61 -9.55 0.34
N ASP A 285 17.41 -8.33 0.87
CA ASP A 285 16.76 -8.10 2.17
C ASP A 285 15.34 -8.67 2.17
N VAL A 286 14.52 -8.30 1.17
CA VAL A 286 13.10 -8.71 1.12
C VAL A 286 12.94 -10.21 0.87
N MET A 287 13.86 -10.85 0.14
CA MET A 287 13.83 -12.29 -0.13
C MET A 287 13.90 -13.12 1.16
N THR A 288 14.47 -12.57 2.24
CA THR A 288 14.57 -13.27 3.53
C THR A 288 13.29 -13.23 4.37
N ALA A 289 12.30 -12.40 4.02
CA ALA A 289 11.11 -12.17 4.85
C ALA A 289 9.93 -13.07 4.42
N PRO A 290 9.44 -14.02 5.25
CA PRO A 290 8.26 -14.82 4.91
C PRO A 290 7.01 -14.01 4.54
N SER A 291 6.82 -12.84 5.16
CA SER A 291 5.64 -12.01 4.94
C SER A 291 5.48 -11.50 3.51
N ILE A 292 6.56 -11.22 2.77
CA ILE A 292 6.44 -10.73 1.40
C ILE A 292 5.94 -11.81 0.45
N PHE A 293 6.28 -13.08 0.69
CA PHE A 293 5.75 -14.20 -0.07
C PHE A 293 4.26 -14.42 0.22
N GLN A 294 3.83 -14.16 1.46
CA GLN A 294 2.42 -14.16 1.88
C GLN A 294 1.62 -12.94 1.39
N LEU A 295 2.26 -12.04 0.63
CA LEU A 295 1.62 -10.96 -0.11
C LEU A 295 1.61 -11.22 -1.62
N LEU A 296 2.20 -12.32 -2.09
CA LEU A 296 2.14 -12.69 -3.50
C LEU A 296 0.70 -12.85 -3.95
N PRO A 297 0.38 -12.48 -5.20
CA PRO A 297 -0.94 -12.71 -5.74
C PRO A 297 -1.19 -14.21 -5.85
N HIS A 298 -2.44 -14.62 -5.69
CA HIS A 298 -2.82 -16.02 -5.73
C HIS A 298 -4.11 -16.22 -6.52
N ARG A 299 -4.39 -17.49 -6.87
CA ARG A 299 -5.53 -17.89 -7.72
C ARG A 299 -5.58 -17.07 -9.02
N ALA A 300 -6.74 -16.50 -9.33
CA ALA A 300 -7.00 -15.76 -10.55
C ALA A 300 -6.26 -14.43 -10.63
N GLU A 301 -5.74 -13.90 -9.51
CA GLU A 301 -4.92 -12.68 -9.50
C GLU A 301 -3.44 -12.95 -9.79
N ALA A 302 -2.99 -14.20 -9.75
CA ALA A 302 -1.65 -14.60 -10.17
C ALA A 302 -1.52 -14.64 -11.72
N ARG A 303 -1.72 -13.49 -12.38
CA ARG A 303 -1.77 -13.37 -13.83
C ARG A 303 -0.41 -13.02 -14.42
N PHE A 304 0.01 -13.73 -15.47
CA PHE A 304 1.19 -13.40 -16.25
C PHE A 304 0.81 -13.32 -17.72
N LEU A 305 1.58 -12.56 -18.49
CA LEU A 305 1.40 -12.41 -19.93
C LEU A 305 2.65 -12.88 -20.68
N ASP A 306 2.46 -13.47 -21.86
CA ASP A 306 3.54 -13.74 -22.81
C ASP A 306 3.90 -12.50 -23.63
N GLU A 307 4.87 -12.64 -24.54
CA GLU A 307 5.30 -11.56 -25.44
C GLU A 307 4.22 -11.07 -26.42
N HIS A 308 3.09 -11.77 -26.53
CA HIS A 308 1.93 -11.38 -27.34
C HIS A 308 0.79 -10.83 -26.49
N LEU A 309 1.04 -10.53 -25.20
CA LEU A 309 0.05 -10.07 -24.23
C LEU A 309 -1.08 -11.09 -23.99
N ARG A 310 -0.80 -12.39 -24.20
CA ARG A 310 -1.75 -13.47 -23.91
C ARG A 310 -1.46 -14.06 -22.53
N PRO A 311 -2.48 -14.58 -21.83
CA PRO A 311 -2.29 -15.23 -20.53
C PRO A 311 -1.22 -16.33 -20.59
N LEU A 312 -0.30 -16.28 -19.63
CA LEU A 312 0.75 -17.26 -19.41
C LEU A 312 0.51 -17.90 -18.04
N SER A 313 0.26 -19.22 -18.03
CA SER A 313 0.03 -19.95 -16.78
C SER A 313 1.35 -20.25 -16.08
N LEU A 314 1.57 -19.64 -14.91
CA LEU A 314 2.75 -19.86 -14.08
C LEU A 314 2.33 -20.12 -12.64
N ASP A 315 2.92 -21.14 -12.01
CA ASP A 315 2.70 -21.41 -10.59
C ASP A 315 3.73 -20.63 -9.74
N LEU A 316 3.26 -19.61 -9.03
CA LEU A 316 4.10 -18.82 -8.12
C LEU A 316 4.59 -19.62 -6.91
N TYR A 317 4.02 -20.79 -6.61
CA TYR A 317 4.46 -21.64 -5.51
C TYR A 317 5.47 -22.71 -5.91
N ASP A 318 5.75 -22.87 -7.21
CA ASP A 318 6.74 -23.81 -7.70
C ASP A 318 8.14 -23.15 -7.77
N PRO A 319 9.12 -23.57 -6.93
CA PRO A 319 10.48 -23.04 -6.99
C PRO A 319 11.14 -23.20 -8.36
N ALA A 320 10.75 -24.19 -9.17
CA ALA A 320 11.30 -24.39 -10.52
C ALA A 320 10.90 -23.26 -11.47
N VAL A 321 9.71 -22.67 -11.32
CA VAL A 321 9.28 -21.48 -12.06
C VAL A 321 10.21 -20.31 -11.74
N TRP A 322 10.45 -20.04 -10.45
CA TRP A 322 11.34 -18.96 -10.03
C TRP A 322 12.78 -19.14 -10.52
N ARG A 323 13.31 -20.38 -10.49
CA ARG A 323 14.61 -20.73 -11.07
C ARG A 323 14.66 -20.47 -12.57
N ARG A 324 13.64 -20.92 -13.32
CA ARG A 324 13.56 -20.78 -14.78
C ARG A 324 13.62 -19.32 -15.23
N TYR A 325 12.94 -18.43 -14.50
CA TYR A 325 12.84 -17.02 -14.87
C TYR A 325 13.81 -16.09 -14.11
N HIS A 326 14.71 -16.66 -13.28
CA HIS A 326 15.66 -15.92 -12.44
C HIS A 326 14.99 -14.87 -11.55
N TRP A 327 13.84 -15.24 -10.98
CA TRP A 327 13.08 -14.36 -10.09
C TRP A 327 13.62 -14.41 -8.67
N SER A 328 13.59 -13.27 -7.98
CA SER A 328 14.18 -13.08 -6.63
C SER A 328 15.71 -13.19 -6.59
N ALA A 329 16.32 -12.65 -5.54
CA ALA A 329 17.75 -12.79 -5.27
C ALA A 329 18.17 -14.26 -5.19
N ALA A 330 17.32 -15.12 -4.62
CA ALA A 330 17.63 -16.55 -4.42
C ALA A 330 17.95 -17.31 -5.72
N ASN A 331 17.45 -16.84 -6.87
CA ASN A 331 17.63 -17.52 -8.17
C ASN A 331 18.55 -16.75 -9.14
N ASP A 332 19.24 -15.74 -8.64
CA ASP A 332 20.20 -14.97 -9.40
C ASP A 332 21.60 -15.61 -9.32
N PRO A 333 22.26 -15.87 -10.46
CA PRO A 333 23.57 -16.52 -10.46
C PRO A 333 24.63 -15.77 -9.65
N ALA A 334 24.69 -14.44 -9.76
CA ALA A 334 25.71 -13.63 -9.09
C ALA A 334 25.48 -13.60 -7.57
N PHE A 335 24.22 -13.48 -7.14
CA PHE A 335 23.87 -13.58 -5.72
C PHE A 335 24.22 -14.97 -5.16
N ARG A 336 23.83 -16.05 -5.85
CA ARG A 336 24.10 -17.42 -5.40
C ARG A 336 25.60 -17.70 -5.29
N GLU A 337 26.40 -17.18 -6.23
CA GLU A 337 27.86 -17.30 -6.18
C GLU A 337 28.44 -16.60 -4.95
N ALA A 338 27.99 -15.38 -4.65
CA ALA A 338 28.40 -14.62 -3.47
C ALA A 338 27.93 -15.30 -2.16
N TYR A 339 26.69 -15.80 -2.14
CA TYR A 339 26.12 -16.53 -1.01
C TYR A 339 26.91 -17.80 -0.69
N ALA A 340 27.27 -18.58 -1.71
CA ALA A 340 28.08 -19.80 -1.57
C ALA A 340 29.50 -19.53 -1.03
N ARG A 341 30.10 -18.38 -1.38
CA ARG A 341 31.40 -17.96 -0.83
C ARG A 341 31.32 -17.49 0.62
N GLY A 342 30.12 -17.32 1.18
CA GLY A 342 29.95 -16.66 2.48
C GLY A 342 30.23 -15.16 2.44
N GLU A 343 30.19 -14.57 1.24
CA GLU A 343 30.29 -13.14 0.98
C GLU A 343 28.97 -12.53 0.48
N PRO A 344 27.77 -12.98 0.93
CA PRO A 344 26.56 -12.30 0.47
C PRO A 344 26.48 -10.87 1.01
N HIS A 345 27.38 -10.50 1.94
CA HIS A 345 27.71 -9.16 2.45
C HIS A 345 28.26 -8.19 1.38
N GLY A 346 27.86 -8.33 0.11
CA GLY A 346 28.14 -7.32 -0.91
C GLY A 346 27.62 -5.94 -0.49
N LEU A 347 27.92 -4.91 -1.29
CA LEU A 347 27.58 -3.51 -1.02
C LEU A 347 26.08 -3.26 -0.68
N GLU A 348 25.19 -4.23 -0.94
CA GLU A 348 23.75 -4.09 -0.82
C GLU A 348 23.01 -4.93 0.25
N SER A 349 23.59 -5.90 0.99
CA SER A 349 22.88 -6.54 2.12
C SER A 349 23.78 -7.49 2.95
N PRO A 350 23.71 -7.49 4.30
CA PRO A 350 24.44 -8.45 5.13
C PRO A 350 23.60 -9.70 5.44
N THR A 351 23.16 -10.46 4.43
CA THR A 351 22.44 -11.73 4.71
C THR A 351 23.39 -12.72 5.41
N ARG A 352 22.90 -13.49 6.39
CA ARG A 352 23.76 -14.47 7.09
C ARG A 352 24.23 -15.57 6.13
N LYS A 353 25.47 -16.03 6.33
CA LYS A 353 26.08 -17.15 5.60
C LYS A 353 25.22 -18.42 5.75
N GLY A 354 25.04 -19.15 4.66
CA GLY A 354 24.41 -20.47 4.60
C GLY A 354 24.90 -21.24 3.37
N THR A 355 24.42 -22.46 3.19
CA THR A 355 24.69 -23.24 1.97
C THR A 355 23.62 -22.99 0.90
N LEU A 356 23.95 -23.21 -0.38
CA LEU A 356 22.94 -23.12 -1.44
C LEU A 356 21.80 -24.14 -1.27
N ALA A 357 22.10 -25.31 -0.70
CA ALA A 357 21.08 -26.31 -0.37
C ALA A 357 20.10 -25.80 0.68
N GLU A 358 20.58 -25.12 1.73
CA GLU A 358 19.71 -24.47 2.72
C GLU A 358 18.91 -23.32 2.13
N LEU A 359 19.51 -22.50 1.26
CA LEU A 359 18.80 -21.41 0.58
C LEU A 359 17.67 -21.95 -0.31
N ASP A 360 17.92 -23.02 -1.06
CA ASP A 360 16.92 -23.67 -1.91
C ASP A 360 15.80 -24.30 -1.05
N ALA A 361 16.15 -24.96 0.06
CA ALA A 361 15.18 -25.52 0.99
C ALA A 361 14.34 -24.44 1.69
N TYR A 362 14.95 -23.33 2.11
CA TYR A 362 14.24 -22.17 2.64
C TYR A 362 13.25 -21.62 1.62
N PHE A 363 13.69 -21.45 0.37
CA PHE A 363 12.86 -20.89 -0.69
C PHE A 363 11.65 -21.79 -0.99
N GLU A 364 11.83 -23.11 -0.95
CA GLU A 364 10.72 -24.06 -1.06
C GLU A 364 9.75 -23.96 0.13
N VAL A 365 10.27 -23.97 1.36
CA VAL A 365 9.44 -23.90 2.57
C VAL A 365 8.68 -22.58 2.66
N VAL A 366 9.29 -21.45 2.29
CA VAL A 366 8.64 -20.13 2.38
C VAL A 366 7.53 -19.99 1.33
N LEU A 367 7.71 -20.50 0.11
CA LEU A 367 6.65 -20.54 -0.91
C LEU A 367 5.51 -21.46 -0.50
N LYS A 368 5.83 -22.63 0.04
CA LYS A 368 4.83 -23.56 0.59
C LYS A 368 4.06 -22.92 1.75
N ARG A 369 4.74 -22.24 2.67
CA ARG A 369 4.10 -21.52 3.79
C ARG A 369 3.18 -20.41 3.28
N ALA A 370 3.59 -19.67 2.25
CA ALA A 370 2.75 -18.67 1.60
C ALA A 370 1.49 -19.27 0.98
N ARG A 371 1.63 -20.36 0.21
CA ARG A 371 0.49 -21.11 -0.34
C ARG A 371 -0.52 -21.50 0.74
N ARG A 372 -0.03 -22.10 1.83
CA ARG A 372 -0.87 -22.56 2.94
C ARG A 372 -1.58 -21.41 3.65
N PHE A 373 -0.93 -20.25 3.76
CA PHE A 373 -1.54 -19.05 4.30
C PHE A 373 -2.66 -18.51 3.39
N HIS A 374 -2.43 -18.47 2.08
CA HIS A 374 -3.46 -18.06 1.11
C HIS A 374 -4.64 -19.03 1.11
N GLU A 375 -4.39 -20.35 1.09
CA GLU A 375 -5.44 -21.38 1.24
C GLU A 375 -6.27 -21.18 2.51
N ALA A 376 -5.65 -20.77 3.62
CA ALA A 376 -6.36 -20.50 4.87
C ALA A 376 -7.20 -19.21 4.83
N LEU A 377 -6.70 -18.13 4.22
CA LEU A 377 -7.47 -16.89 4.07
C LEU A 377 -8.65 -17.02 3.10
N ASP A 378 -8.54 -17.91 2.13
CA ASP A 378 -9.56 -18.17 1.11
C ASP A 378 -10.56 -19.24 1.54
N ALA A 379 -10.26 -19.99 2.60
CA ALA A 379 -11.11 -21.06 3.08
C ALA A 379 -12.48 -20.51 3.46
N LEU A 380 -13.51 -21.12 2.88
CA LEU A 380 -14.90 -20.76 3.12
C LEU A 380 -15.39 -21.37 4.43
N ASP A 381 -16.37 -20.71 5.04
CA ASP A 381 -17.11 -21.25 6.16
C ASP A 381 -18.07 -22.34 5.66
N ASN A 382 -17.78 -23.60 5.98
CA ASN A 382 -18.65 -24.73 5.62
C ASN A 382 -19.98 -24.75 6.39
N SER A 383 -20.19 -23.88 7.40
CA SER A 383 -21.49 -23.73 8.04
C SER A 383 -22.58 -23.21 7.08
N VAL A 384 -22.17 -22.59 5.97
CA VAL A 384 -23.05 -22.16 4.86
C VAL A 384 -23.59 -23.36 4.08
N ASN A 385 -22.74 -24.34 3.78
CA ASN A 385 -23.12 -25.53 2.99
C ASN A 385 -24.00 -26.51 3.79
N ALA A 386 -23.91 -26.51 5.13
CA ALA A 386 -24.70 -27.40 5.98
C ALA A 386 -26.17 -26.95 6.14
N ARG A 387 -26.47 -25.65 6.02
CA ARG A 387 -27.84 -25.14 6.14
C ARG A 387 -28.68 -25.38 4.88
N ASP A 388 -28.07 -25.38 3.70
CA ASP A 388 -28.75 -25.73 2.45
C ASP A 388 -29.08 -27.23 2.34
N ALA A 389 -28.37 -28.10 3.08
CA ALA A 389 -28.71 -29.53 3.19
C ALA A 389 -29.80 -29.83 4.24
N SER A 390 -30.19 -28.83 5.05
CA SER A 390 -31.15 -28.96 6.17
C SER A 390 -32.50 -28.29 5.89
N ALA A 391 -32.84 -28.03 4.62
CA ALA A 391 -34.13 -27.48 4.22
C ALA A 391 -35.27 -28.51 4.41
N ASN A 392 -35.59 -28.84 5.67
CA ASN A 392 -36.77 -29.58 6.13
C ASN A 392 -37.06 -29.30 7.62
N ALA A 393 -36.89 -28.05 8.06
CA ALA A 393 -37.38 -27.58 9.35
C ALA A 393 -38.25 -26.32 9.12
N PRO A 394 -39.54 -26.32 9.51
CA PRO A 394 -40.35 -25.13 9.42
C PRO A 394 -40.07 -24.20 10.60
N ASP A 395 -39.99 -22.91 10.27
CA ASP A 395 -40.29 -21.76 11.11
C ASP A 395 -39.20 -21.27 12.08
N THR A 396 -38.47 -20.23 11.66
CA THR A 396 -38.37 -18.96 12.40
C THR A 396 -37.89 -17.88 11.44
N SER A 397 -38.44 -16.67 11.60
CA SER A 397 -38.31 -15.48 10.77
C SER A 397 -36.88 -14.89 10.70
N ALA A 398 -35.91 -15.61 10.14
CA ALA A 398 -34.66 -15.02 9.68
C ALA A 398 -34.89 -14.50 8.26
N ASN A 399 -34.87 -13.17 8.09
CA ASN A 399 -34.93 -12.55 6.77
C ASN A 399 -33.84 -13.15 5.86
N ALA A 400 -34.13 -13.33 4.56
CA ALA A 400 -33.14 -13.80 3.58
C ALA A 400 -31.82 -12.98 3.56
N THR A 401 -31.83 -11.78 4.17
CA THR A 401 -30.64 -10.95 4.43
C THR A 401 -29.71 -11.48 5.53
N ASP A 402 -30.20 -12.26 6.50
CA ASP A 402 -29.36 -12.86 7.56
C ASP A 402 -28.71 -14.19 7.12
N ALA A 403 -29.27 -14.84 6.10
CA ALA A 403 -28.71 -16.06 5.52
C ALA A 403 -27.47 -15.80 4.64
N LEU A 404 -27.32 -14.60 4.07
CA LEU A 404 -26.22 -14.25 3.16
C LEU A 404 -24.90 -13.93 3.87
N THR A 405 -24.88 -13.79 5.20
CA THR A 405 -23.66 -13.43 5.95
C THR A 405 -23.46 -14.37 7.15
N SER A 406 -23.03 -15.61 6.91
CA SER A 406 -22.73 -16.55 8.02
C SER A 406 -21.51 -16.16 8.84
N ALA A 407 -20.58 -15.40 8.24
CA ALA A 407 -19.35 -15.02 8.91
C ALA A 407 -19.63 -14.06 10.08
N PRO A 408 -19.15 -14.36 11.32
CA PRO A 408 -19.45 -13.58 12.52
C PRO A 408 -18.74 -12.21 12.56
N VAL A 409 -17.87 -11.91 11.59
CA VAL A 409 -17.11 -10.66 11.49
C VAL A 409 -17.39 -9.96 10.16
N LYS A 410 -17.87 -8.72 10.25
CA LYS A 410 -18.11 -7.85 9.09
C LYS A 410 -16.84 -7.10 8.69
N LEU A 411 -16.55 -7.06 7.40
CA LEU A 411 -15.43 -6.34 6.81
C LEU A 411 -15.88 -5.02 6.18
N TYR A 412 -15.11 -3.96 6.37
CA TYR A 412 -15.31 -2.65 5.77
C TYR A 412 -14.06 -2.30 4.98
N ALA A 413 -14.16 -2.23 3.65
CA ALA A 413 -13.02 -2.05 2.76
C ALA A 413 -12.87 -0.57 2.32
N PHE A 414 -11.65 -0.06 2.38
CA PHE A 414 -11.30 1.28 1.93
C PHE A 414 -10.07 1.18 1.03
N GLY A 415 -10.17 1.67 -0.21
CA GLY A 415 -9.11 1.50 -1.20
C GLY A 415 -9.00 2.65 -2.17
N GLY A 416 -8.00 2.56 -3.05
CA GLY A 416 -7.87 3.40 -4.22
C GLY A 416 -8.42 2.72 -5.46
N ASP A 417 -8.93 3.49 -6.42
CA ASP A 417 -9.39 3.00 -7.72
C ASP A 417 -9.03 3.92 -8.90
N CYS A 418 -8.06 4.81 -8.70
CA CYS A 418 -7.66 5.82 -9.70
C CYS A 418 -6.19 5.69 -10.15
N GLU A 419 -5.43 4.77 -9.56
CA GLU A 419 -4.02 4.57 -9.88
C GLU A 419 -3.83 3.27 -10.65
N GLU A 420 -3.07 3.35 -11.73
CA GLU A 420 -2.62 2.18 -12.49
C GLU A 420 -1.83 1.26 -11.57
N THR A 421 -2.41 0.11 -11.25
CA THR A 421 -1.86 -0.85 -10.30
C THR A 421 -1.50 -2.13 -11.03
N LEU A 422 -0.26 -2.60 -10.86
CA LEU A 422 0.24 -3.78 -11.57
C LEU A 422 -0.65 -4.99 -11.23
N SER A 423 -1.16 -5.66 -12.26
CA SER A 423 -2.01 -6.86 -12.15
C SER A 423 -1.44 -8.04 -12.94
N ALA A 424 -0.71 -7.79 -14.03
CA ALA A 424 -0.14 -8.87 -14.84
C ALA A 424 1.22 -8.49 -15.47
N PRO A 425 2.36 -8.93 -14.95
CA PRO A 425 3.65 -8.73 -15.60
C PRO A 425 3.78 -9.51 -16.91
N VAL A 426 4.55 -8.97 -17.85
CA VAL A 426 4.87 -9.63 -19.13
C VAL A 426 6.19 -10.38 -19.00
N VAL A 427 6.21 -11.65 -19.41
CA VAL A 427 7.39 -12.52 -19.43
C VAL A 427 7.75 -12.83 -20.88
N LEU A 428 8.99 -12.54 -21.27
CA LEU A 428 9.49 -12.75 -22.62
C LEU A 428 10.96 -13.16 -22.64
N ARG A 429 11.41 -13.76 -23.73
CA ARG A 429 12.81 -14.14 -23.91
C ARG A 429 13.58 -13.05 -24.66
N ASP A 430 14.69 -12.59 -24.09
CA ASP A 430 15.67 -11.75 -24.77
C ASP A 430 16.59 -12.67 -25.58
N GLU A 431 16.20 -12.98 -26.82
CA GLU A 431 16.95 -13.87 -27.73
C GLU A 431 18.40 -13.40 -27.93
N LYS A 432 18.65 -12.08 -27.91
CA LYS A 432 20.01 -11.53 -28.08
C LYS A 432 20.93 -11.85 -26.91
N ARG A 433 20.37 -11.95 -25.71
CA ARG A 433 21.12 -12.23 -24.47
C ARG A 433 20.90 -13.63 -23.92
N GLY A 434 20.08 -14.44 -24.59
CA GLY A 434 19.75 -15.80 -24.17
C GLY A 434 19.08 -15.91 -22.80
N ARG A 435 18.38 -14.87 -22.33
CA ARG A 435 17.81 -14.83 -20.96
C ARG A 435 16.33 -14.44 -20.95
N TRP A 436 15.62 -14.83 -19.90
CA TRP A 436 14.26 -14.35 -19.65
C TRP A 436 14.27 -12.90 -19.14
N LEU A 437 13.25 -12.14 -19.52
CA LEU A 437 12.94 -10.81 -19.03
C LEU A 437 11.52 -10.82 -18.46
N THR A 438 11.34 -10.11 -17.35
CA THR A 438 10.04 -9.88 -16.75
C THR A 438 9.80 -8.39 -16.65
N LEU A 439 8.77 -7.92 -17.34
CA LEU A 439 8.37 -6.54 -17.38
C LEU A 439 7.31 -6.33 -16.31
N ILE A 440 7.69 -5.59 -15.27
CA ILE A 440 6.80 -5.09 -14.22
C ILE A 440 6.41 -3.63 -14.47
N ARG A 441 6.77 -3.09 -15.64
CA ARG A 441 6.48 -1.73 -16.08
C ARG A 441 6.11 -1.72 -17.55
N PRO A 442 5.19 -0.84 -17.98
CA PRO A 442 4.77 -0.79 -19.36
C PRO A 442 5.83 -0.11 -20.21
N LYS A 443 6.26 -0.80 -21.26
CA LYS A 443 7.14 -0.30 -22.33
C LYS A 443 6.69 -0.92 -23.65
N SER A 444 6.94 -0.25 -24.78
CA SER A 444 6.70 -0.86 -26.08
C SER A 444 7.53 -2.13 -26.21
N LEU A 445 6.94 -3.17 -26.80
CA LEU A 445 7.56 -4.47 -26.97
C LEU A 445 7.44 -4.93 -28.43
N ARG A 446 8.39 -5.76 -28.83
CA ARG A 446 8.38 -6.44 -30.12
C ARG A 446 8.49 -7.93 -29.85
N ALA A 447 7.46 -8.67 -30.23
CA ALA A 447 7.43 -10.12 -30.11
C ALA A 447 8.40 -10.79 -31.10
N SER A 448 8.69 -12.07 -30.85
CA SER A 448 9.57 -12.91 -31.67
C SER A 448 9.14 -13.01 -33.14
N ASP A 449 7.84 -12.99 -33.42
CA ASP A 449 7.25 -12.97 -34.78
C ASP A 449 7.39 -11.59 -35.49
N GLY A 450 7.94 -10.59 -34.80
CA GLY A 450 8.15 -9.25 -35.30
C GLY A 450 6.99 -8.28 -35.04
N ARG A 451 5.85 -8.75 -34.52
CA ARG A 451 4.71 -7.90 -34.11
C ARG A 451 5.13 -6.91 -33.04
N ARG A 452 4.67 -5.67 -33.17
CA ARG A 452 4.93 -4.59 -32.21
C ARG A 452 3.68 -4.30 -31.41
N PHE A 453 3.86 -4.00 -30.13
CA PHE A 453 2.83 -3.47 -29.26
C PHE A 453 3.32 -2.16 -28.67
N GLU A 454 2.47 -1.15 -28.74
CA GLU A 454 2.75 0.16 -28.20
C GLU A 454 2.64 0.16 -26.69
N ARG A 455 3.35 1.09 -26.03
CA ARG A 455 3.34 1.21 -24.57
C ARG A 455 1.93 1.27 -23.98
N ALA A 456 0.97 1.89 -24.67
CA ALA A 456 -0.42 2.01 -24.21
C ALA A 456 -1.14 0.64 -24.19
N GLU A 457 -0.96 -0.20 -25.21
CA GLU A 457 -1.51 -1.55 -25.26
C GLU A 457 -0.92 -2.42 -24.14
N VAL A 458 0.39 -2.31 -23.94
CA VAL A 458 1.10 -3.02 -22.87
C VAL A 458 0.63 -2.55 -21.50
N LEU A 459 0.42 -1.25 -21.30
CA LEU A 459 -0.13 -0.70 -20.06
C LEU A 459 -1.51 -1.26 -19.77
N HIS A 460 -2.42 -1.22 -20.76
CA HIS A 460 -3.78 -1.71 -20.59
C HIS A 460 -3.84 -3.21 -20.28
N ALA A 461 -2.93 -4.00 -20.82
CA ALA A 461 -2.85 -5.43 -20.52
C ALA A 461 -2.28 -5.74 -19.12
N MET A 462 -1.35 -4.90 -18.63
CA MET A 462 -0.58 -5.18 -17.42
C MET A 462 -1.16 -4.58 -16.12
N PHE A 463 -2.01 -3.56 -16.22
CA PHE A 463 -2.45 -2.75 -15.08
C PHE A 463 -3.96 -2.71 -14.96
N GLU A 464 -4.43 -2.63 -13.73
CA GLU A 464 -5.84 -2.47 -13.37
C GLU A 464 -6.02 -1.31 -12.37
N PRO A 465 -7.25 -0.79 -12.21
CA PRO A 465 -7.53 0.23 -11.21
C PRO A 465 -7.22 -0.24 -9.78
N GLY A 466 -6.52 0.59 -9.03
CA GLY A 466 -6.20 0.33 -7.62
C GLY A 466 -5.61 1.55 -6.94
N ASP A 467 -4.85 1.29 -5.87
CA ASP A 467 -4.17 2.30 -5.06
C ASP A 467 -2.66 2.46 -5.40
N GLY A 468 -2.21 1.83 -6.48
CA GLY A 468 -0.81 1.82 -6.91
C GLY A 468 0.02 0.68 -6.30
N ARG A 469 -0.52 -0.11 -5.36
CA ARG A 469 0.05 -1.39 -4.91
C ARG A 469 -0.96 -2.55 -4.89
N VAL A 470 -2.22 -2.29 -4.55
CA VAL A 470 -3.29 -3.27 -4.42
C VAL A 470 -4.41 -2.91 -5.38
N THR A 471 -4.79 -3.87 -6.23
CA THR A 471 -5.90 -3.70 -7.17
C THR A 471 -7.21 -3.60 -6.40
N ARG A 472 -8.19 -2.92 -6.99
CA ARG A 472 -9.55 -2.89 -6.44
C ARG A 472 -10.15 -4.30 -6.32
N ALA A 473 -9.83 -5.20 -7.26
CA ALA A 473 -10.26 -6.59 -7.24
C ALA A 473 -9.70 -7.31 -6.00
N SER A 474 -8.38 -7.33 -5.83
CA SER A 474 -7.72 -7.91 -4.66
C SER A 474 -8.20 -7.35 -3.32
N LEU A 475 -8.50 -6.04 -3.20
CA LEU A 475 -9.07 -5.51 -1.97
C LEU A 475 -10.44 -6.10 -1.65
N LEU A 476 -11.27 -6.33 -2.66
CA LEU A 476 -12.63 -6.84 -2.49
C LEU A 476 -12.70 -8.37 -2.50
N GLY A 477 -11.64 -9.08 -2.93
CA GLY A 477 -11.71 -10.52 -3.08
C GLY A 477 -12.68 -10.92 -4.19
N LEU A 478 -12.63 -10.27 -5.36
CA LEU A 478 -13.63 -10.48 -6.42
C LEU A 478 -13.45 -11.82 -7.14
N ASP A 479 -12.23 -12.33 -7.20
CA ASP A 479 -11.91 -13.56 -7.93
C ASP A 479 -11.70 -14.77 -7.01
N LEU A 480 -11.99 -14.60 -5.71
CA LEU A 480 -12.04 -15.69 -4.75
C LEU A 480 -13.19 -16.65 -5.07
N ALA A 481 -12.89 -17.95 -4.99
CA ALA A 481 -13.90 -18.98 -5.16
C ALA A 481 -14.85 -19.01 -3.95
N GLY A 482 -16.16 -19.16 -4.20
CA GLY A 482 -17.15 -19.38 -3.15
C GLY A 482 -18.50 -18.73 -3.40
N ALA A 483 -19.46 -19.04 -2.54
CA ALA A 483 -20.75 -18.37 -2.55
C ALA A 483 -20.59 -16.91 -2.10
N ARG A 484 -21.39 -16.02 -2.69
CA ARG A 484 -21.40 -14.60 -2.36
C ARG A 484 -21.80 -14.40 -0.89
N ALA A 485 -20.92 -13.76 -0.11
CA ALA A 485 -21.15 -13.45 1.31
C ALA A 485 -21.40 -11.96 1.58
N SER A 486 -21.48 -11.14 0.53
CA SER A 486 -21.79 -9.72 0.61
C SER A 486 -23.12 -9.42 -0.07
N LEU A 487 -23.96 -8.60 0.57
CA LEU A 487 -25.22 -8.16 -0.04
C LEU A 487 -24.98 -7.24 -1.25
N PHE A 488 -23.92 -6.42 -1.21
CA PHE A 488 -23.68 -5.35 -2.19
C PHE A 488 -22.56 -5.63 -3.17
N TYR A 489 -21.63 -6.54 -2.84
CA TYR A 489 -20.46 -6.83 -3.66
C TYR A 489 -20.44 -8.29 -4.11
N ALA A 490 -19.96 -8.56 -5.32
CA ALA A 490 -19.80 -9.91 -5.85
C ALA A 490 -18.51 -10.53 -5.30
N THR A 491 -18.53 -10.91 -4.03
CA THR A 491 -17.38 -11.46 -3.31
C THR A 491 -17.82 -12.50 -2.28
N PRO A 492 -17.04 -13.57 -2.04
CA PRO A 492 -17.25 -14.48 -0.93
C PRO A 492 -16.75 -13.93 0.42
N LEU A 493 -16.13 -12.75 0.43
CA LEU A 493 -15.78 -12.07 1.67
C LEU A 493 -17.01 -11.40 2.29
N PRO A 494 -17.16 -11.38 3.63
CA PRO A 494 -18.27 -10.71 4.32
C PRO A 494 -18.09 -9.18 4.36
N VAL A 495 -17.89 -8.58 3.18
CA VAL A 495 -17.74 -7.14 2.98
C VAL A 495 -19.10 -6.47 3.15
N ALA A 496 -19.28 -5.79 4.26
CA ALA A 496 -20.51 -5.05 4.58
C ALA A 496 -20.55 -3.68 3.90
N TYR A 497 -19.39 -3.10 3.60
CA TYR A 497 -19.27 -1.78 2.97
C TYR A 497 -17.90 -1.65 2.31
N ALA A 498 -17.85 -0.97 1.16
CA ALA A 498 -16.62 -0.56 0.53
C ALA A 498 -16.68 0.89 0.04
N ALA A 499 -15.59 1.64 0.20
CA ALA A 499 -15.44 2.98 -0.36
C ALA A 499 -14.08 3.13 -1.05
N PHE A 500 -14.11 3.78 -2.22
CA PHE A 500 -12.93 4.02 -3.01
C PHE A 500 -12.70 5.53 -3.19
N THR A 501 -11.43 5.94 -3.10
CA THR A 501 -11.00 7.32 -3.30
C THR A 501 -9.80 7.35 -4.23
N CYS A 502 -9.55 8.46 -4.92
CA CYS A 502 -8.30 8.60 -5.68
C CYS A 502 -7.12 8.89 -4.74
N ASP A 503 -6.68 7.88 -4.00
CA ASP A 503 -5.59 7.91 -3.04
C ASP A 503 -4.58 6.80 -3.30
N LEU A 504 -3.32 7.12 -3.00
CA LEU A 504 -2.20 6.20 -3.02
C LEU A 504 -2.25 5.27 -1.81
N HIS A 505 -1.71 4.06 -1.95
CA HIS A 505 -1.73 3.02 -0.93
C HIS A 505 -1.24 3.54 0.42
N SER A 506 -0.10 4.23 0.43
CA SER A 506 0.51 4.79 1.65
C SER A 506 -0.28 5.93 2.29
N ASP A 507 -1.28 6.49 1.59
CA ASP A 507 -2.09 7.61 2.06
C ASP A 507 -3.52 7.20 2.48
N LEU A 508 -3.96 5.97 2.20
CA LEU A 508 -5.35 5.54 2.42
C LEU A 508 -5.84 5.75 3.86
N GLN A 509 -5.00 5.40 4.83
CA GLN A 509 -5.29 5.57 6.26
C GLN A 509 -5.28 7.03 6.72
N ASN A 510 -4.64 7.92 5.96
CA ASN A 510 -4.46 9.34 6.31
C ASN A 510 -5.46 10.25 5.60
N ASN A 511 -5.85 9.94 4.35
CA ASN A 511 -6.54 10.89 3.48
C ASN A 511 -8.06 10.92 3.66
N MET A 512 -8.67 9.87 4.22
CA MET A 512 -10.10 9.84 4.57
C MET A 512 -10.51 11.00 5.50
N LEU A 513 -9.56 11.54 6.27
CA LEU A 513 -9.75 12.68 7.17
C LEU A 513 -9.43 14.03 6.49
N LYS A 514 -8.44 14.05 5.58
CA LYS A 514 -8.06 15.24 4.81
C LYS A 514 -9.09 15.61 3.72
N LYS A 515 -9.68 14.62 3.03
CA LYS A 515 -10.59 14.84 1.87
C LYS A 515 -12.08 14.96 2.20
N ARG A 516 -12.58 14.42 3.33
CA ARG A 516 -13.98 14.64 3.76
C ARG A 516 -14.29 16.08 4.18
N ALA A 517 -13.23 16.87 4.31
CA ALA A 517 -13.29 18.31 4.48
C ALA A 517 -13.49 19.07 3.13
N ALA A 518 -13.45 18.40 1.97
CA ALA A 518 -13.44 19.08 0.66
C ALA A 518 -14.65 18.81 -0.25
N ARG A 519 -15.63 17.99 0.17
CA ARG A 519 -16.82 17.71 -0.65
C ARG A 519 -18.09 17.69 0.19
N PHE A 520 -18.63 18.87 0.48
CA PHE A 520 -20.08 19.05 0.61
C PHE A 520 -20.44 20.52 0.46
N ARG A 521 -20.92 20.89 -0.73
CA ARG A 521 -21.98 21.89 -0.98
C ARG A 521 -22.19 21.96 -2.50
N PHE A 522 -23.14 21.16 -2.99
CA PHE A 522 -24.03 21.66 -4.03
C PHE A 522 -25.40 21.81 -3.37
N THR A 523 -26.11 22.86 -3.78
CA THR A 523 -27.47 23.25 -3.37
C THR A 523 -27.67 23.64 -1.90
N HIS A 524 -27.51 24.93 -1.57
CA HIS A 524 -28.63 25.77 -1.14
C HIS A 524 -28.22 27.22 -0.81
N ARG A 525 -29.12 28.15 -1.22
CA ARG A 525 -29.34 29.53 -0.72
C ARG A 525 -28.44 30.65 -1.25
N LEU A 526 -28.90 31.26 -2.34
CA LEU A 526 -29.08 32.72 -2.38
C LEU A 526 -30.47 33.03 -1.80
N ARG A 527 -30.51 33.48 -0.56
CA ARG A 527 -31.58 34.34 -0.03
C ARG A 527 -31.06 35.01 1.24
N ASN A 528 -31.15 36.35 1.21
CA ASN A 528 -31.06 37.30 2.31
C ASN A 528 -29.66 37.72 2.75
N ALA A 529 -29.21 38.86 2.23
CA ALA A 529 -28.62 39.92 3.03
C ALA A 529 -28.66 41.23 2.23
N THR A 530 -29.52 42.15 2.62
CA THR A 530 -29.20 43.57 2.87
C THR A 530 -30.49 44.29 3.24
N ALA A 531 -30.78 44.31 4.54
CA ALA A 531 -31.57 45.37 5.16
C ALA A 531 -30.57 46.25 5.89
N GLU A 532 -30.30 47.42 5.30
CA GLU A 532 -29.92 48.69 5.96
C GLU A 532 -29.39 49.62 4.87
N THR A 533 -30.23 50.54 4.41
CA THR A 533 -30.04 52.00 4.56
C THR A 533 -31.17 52.68 3.78
N LEU A 534 -32.28 52.97 4.46
CA LEU A 534 -33.34 53.84 3.92
C LEU A 534 -33.00 55.28 4.30
N ARG A 535 -32.52 56.07 3.34
CA ARG A 535 -32.71 57.53 3.33
C ARG A 535 -33.38 57.91 2.01
N ARG A 536 -34.57 58.50 2.14
CA ARG A 536 -35.34 59.09 1.06
C ARG A 536 -34.67 60.40 0.60
N ASP A 537 -34.68 60.65 -0.70
CA ASP A 537 -34.81 61.99 -1.28
C ASP A 537 -35.73 61.90 -2.51
N PRO A 538 -36.64 62.87 -2.76
CA PRO A 538 -37.80 62.74 -3.63
C PRO A 538 -37.55 63.40 -4.98
N ARG A 539 -37.74 62.63 -6.04
CA ARG A 539 -38.24 63.07 -7.35
C ARG A 539 -38.30 61.85 -8.25
N GLY A 540 -39.50 61.33 -8.45
CA GLY A 540 -39.73 60.20 -9.34
C GLY A 540 -39.52 60.61 -10.79
N GLU A 541 -38.94 59.71 -11.58
CA GLU A 541 -39.29 59.47 -12.99
C GLU A 541 -38.56 58.22 -13.52
N LEU A 542 -39.31 57.38 -14.23
CA LEU A 542 -38.81 56.28 -15.06
C LEU A 542 -38.36 56.86 -16.41
N CYS A 543 -37.24 56.39 -16.97
CA CYS A 543 -37.02 56.40 -18.42
C CYS A 543 -36.07 55.27 -18.88
N VAL A 544 -36.36 54.77 -20.09
CA VAL A 544 -35.82 53.57 -20.74
C VAL A 544 -34.89 53.97 -21.91
N ALA A 545 -33.73 53.29 -21.97
CA ALA A 545 -32.89 52.94 -23.14
C ALA A 545 -32.09 54.05 -23.89
N PRO A 546 -31.29 53.72 -24.94
CA PRO A 546 -29.94 53.12 -24.88
C PRO A 546 -28.91 53.91 -25.75
N LYS A 547 -27.60 53.62 -25.70
CA LYS A 547 -26.72 53.78 -26.89
C LYS A 547 -25.34 53.12 -26.83
N ILE A 548 -25.12 52.39 -27.92
CA ILE A 548 -23.92 51.82 -28.55
C ILE A 548 -22.71 52.76 -28.57
N SER A 549 -21.51 52.19 -28.40
CA SER A 549 -20.32 52.62 -29.14
C SER A 549 -19.29 51.49 -29.27
N LEU A 550 -19.11 51.03 -30.52
CA LEU A 550 -17.97 50.27 -31.01
C LEU A 550 -16.84 51.26 -31.32
N HIS A 551 -15.60 50.95 -30.92
CA HIS A 551 -14.43 51.32 -31.72
C HIS A 551 -13.36 50.22 -31.72
N ARG A 552 -12.81 50.04 -32.93
CA ARG A 552 -11.96 48.96 -33.43
C ARG A 552 -10.54 49.49 -33.64
N ARG A 553 -9.59 48.55 -33.78
CA ARG A 553 -8.29 48.61 -34.51
C ARG A 553 -7.16 49.47 -33.91
N SER A 554 -5.88 49.17 -34.09
CA SER A 554 -5.08 48.13 -34.78
C SER A 554 -3.62 48.32 -34.33
N LEU A 555 -2.75 47.31 -34.24
CA LEU A 555 -2.07 46.56 -35.32
C LEU A 555 -1.46 45.28 -34.72
#